data_AF-A0A1C7MQ95-F1
#
_entry.id   AF-A0A1C7MQ95-F1
#
_cell.length_a   1.000
_cell.length_b   1.000
_cell.length_c   1.000
_cell.angle_alpha   90.00
_cell.angle_beta   90.00
_cell.angle_gamma   90.00
#
_symmetry.space_group_name_H-M   'P 1'
#
loop_
_entity.id
_entity.type
_entity.pdbx_description
1 polymer ?
#
loop_
_entity_poly.entity_id
_entity_poly.type
_entity_poly.pdbx_seq_one_letter_code
_entity_poly.pdbx_strand_id
1 'polypeptide(L)'
;MALDGDVDVVRMEGLRHAILRLEARRYKTPQFAEQLLDILHTLRPPSWANPEITPETITIQKVSGSLTNAVFFVSCPSVPSSRTLLLRIYGPSSASLISRPRELRTLHVLSSQYHIGPRVYGTFENGRIEEYFDSTALSAADLRDKKISTWIGARMAELHGVDIEAVERESPLTNGRGKGWQLGAMQNVKSWLALAREVLALPSAPEQVRRNLDLDRFEREWERYMRWLHQKEKEQGTSKRVFSHNDTQYGNLLRLKTPKEGIPEHRQIIVVDFEYASPNTAAFDIANHFHEWTANYHGSAPHILDPARYPTFDERRNFYGAYLTHTGCSLGSPTPTLSPDLSNETLNAEMQKLESQVRAWSPASHAMWADGASSKPARLSRARTANPSLTTSAMRSAG
;
A
#
# COMPACT_ATOMS: atom_id res chain seq x y z
N MET A 1 18.69 31.90 -2.92
CA MET A 1 17.56 31.48 -3.76
C MET A 1 17.80 30.03 -4.16
N ALA A 2 17.23 29.08 -3.43
CA ALA A 2 17.23 27.67 -3.85
C ALA A 2 16.06 27.51 -4.81
N LEU A 3 16.35 27.15 -6.07
CA LEU A 3 15.34 26.82 -7.06
C LEU A 3 14.50 25.66 -6.53
N ASP A 4 13.20 25.89 -6.40
CA ASP A 4 12.20 24.89 -6.08
C ASP A 4 12.26 23.84 -7.19
N GLY A 5 12.74 22.63 -6.86
CA GLY A 5 12.98 21.57 -7.85
C GLY A 5 11.69 21.25 -8.60
N ASP A 6 11.76 21.17 -9.93
CA ASP A 6 10.58 21.03 -10.77
C ASP A 6 9.84 19.72 -10.45
N VAL A 7 8.60 19.84 -10.00
CA VAL A 7 7.72 18.70 -9.69
C VAL A 7 6.92 18.39 -10.95
N ASP A 8 7.12 17.20 -11.52
CA ASP A 8 6.35 16.74 -12.67
C ASP A 8 4.84 16.85 -12.43
N VAL A 9 4.16 17.51 -13.35
CA VAL A 9 2.71 17.70 -13.33
C VAL A 9 2.03 16.38 -13.66
N VAL A 10 1.22 15.88 -12.73
CA VAL A 10 0.49 14.62 -12.92
C VAL A 10 -0.96 14.92 -13.24
N ARG A 11 -1.40 14.51 -14.45
CA ARG A 11 -2.79 14.63 -14.92
C ARG A 11 -3.34 13.26 -15.24
N MET A 12 -4.66 13.11 -15.15
CA MET A 12 -5.36 11.87 -15.48
C MET A 12 -6.73 12.16 -16.08
N GLU A 13 -7.07 11.45 -17.16
CA GLU A 13 -8.40 11.52 -17.76
C GLU A 13 -9.48 11.13 -16.74
N GLY A 14 -10.58 11.88 -16.70
CA GLY A 14 -11.66 11.67 -15.71
C GLY A 14 -11.45 12.36 -14.36
N LEU A 15 -10.27 12.89 -14.07
CA LEU A 15 -10.02 13.74 -12.89
C LEU A 15 -9.94 15.21 -13.29
N ARG A 16 -10.55 16.07 -12.45
CA ARG A 16 -10.35 17.51 -12.58
C ARG A 16 -8.93 17.89 -12.19
N HIS A 17 -8.41 18.92 -12.84
CA HIS A 17 -7.06 19.43 -12.61
C HIS A 17 -7.09 20.95 -12.47
N ALA A 18 -6.43 21.47 -11.42
CA ALA A 18 -6.24 22.91 -11.21
C ALA A 18 -4.81 23.33 -11.56
N ILE A 19 -4.67 24.38 -12.36
CA ILE A 19 -3.38 24.92 -12.80
C ILE A 19 -2.84 25.89 -11.72
N LEU A 20 -2.64 25.37 -10.51
CA LEU A 20 -2.15 26.10 -9.35
C LEU A 20 -1.13 25.23 -8.59
N ARG A 21 -0.10 25.86 -8.04
CA ARG A 21 0.89 25.23 -7.17
C ARG A 21 0.76 25.74 -5.75
N LEU A 22 0.97 24.86 -4.77
CA LEU A 22 0.99 25.21 -3.35
C LEU A 22 2.37 25.01 -2.74
N GLU A 23 2.86 25.99 -2.01
CA GLU A 23 4.11 25.87 -1.24
C GLU A 23 3.81 25.30 0.15
N ALA A 24 4.10 24.01 0.35
CA ALA A 24 3.77 23.30 1.61
C ALA A 24 4.31 23.98 2.89
N ARG A 25 5.41 24.75 2.81
CA ARG A 25 5.97 25.48 3.95
C ARG A 25 5.13 26.68 4.37
N ARG A 26 4.28 27.20 3.47
CA ARG A 26 3.44 28.38 3.68
C ARG A 26 2.01 28.04 4.08
N TYR A 27 1.73 26.80 4.48
CA TYR A 27 0.37 26.33 4.82
C TYR A 27 -0.37 27.14 5.91
N LYS A 28 0.35 27.95 6.70
CA LYS A 28 -0.23 28.83 7.73
C LYS A 28 -0.55 30.25 7.24
N THR A 29 -0.23 30.59 6.00
CA THR A 29 -0.42 31.95 5.47
C THR A 29 -1.80 32.12 4.83
N PRO A 30 -2.43 33.30 4.91
CA PRO A 30 -3.72 33.57 4.24
C PRO A 30 -3.68 33.29 2.74
N GLN A 31 -2.57 33.64 2.07
CA GLN A 31 -2.39 33.40 0.64
C GLN A 31 -2.47 31.91 0.27
N PHE A 32 -2.00 31.04 1.16
CA PHE A 32 -2.11 29.59 0.94
C PHE A 32 -3.57 29.13 1.04
N ALA A 33 -4.34 29.68 1.99
CA ALA A 33 -5.76 29.35 2.13
C ALA A 33 -6.58 29.86 0.93
N GLU A 34 -6.28 31.05 0.42
CA GLU A 34 -6.87 31.60 -0.81
C GLU A 34 -6.61 30.68 -2.01
N GLN A 35 -5.33 30.37 -2.28
CA GLN A 35 -4.94 29.47 -3.37
C GLN A 35 -5.55 28.07 -3.22
N LEU A 36 -5.60 27.53 -2.00
CA LEU A 36 -6.22 26.25 -1.73
C LEU A 36 -7.72 26.32 -2.02
N LEU A 37 -8.42 27.37 -1.63
CA LEU A 37 -9.85 27.53 -1.91
C LEU A 37 -10.11 27.59 -3.42
N ASP A 38 -9.28 28.31 -4.19
CA ASP A 38 -9.37 28.34 -5.67
C ASP A 38 -9.18 26.94 -6.29
N ILE A 39 -8.23 26.16 -5.77
CA ILE A 39 -8.07 24.75 -6.15
C ILE A 39 -9.35 23.98 -5.82
N LEU A 40 -9.89 24.10 -4.61
CA LEU A 40 -11.07 23.36 -4.18
C LEU A 40 -12.31 23.75 -5.01
N HIS A 41 -12.49 25.01 -5.38
CA HIS A 41 -13.56 25.45 -6.29
C HIS A 41 -13.41 24.86 -7.69
N THR A 42 -12.18 24.74 -8.19
CA THR A 42 -11.89 24.11 -9.48
C THR A 42 -12.20 22.60 -9.45
N LEU A 43 -11.77 21.91 -8.39
CA LEU A 43 -11.93 20.46 -8.25
C LEU A 43 -13.36 20.05 -7.81
N ARG A 44 -14.10 20.96 -7.18
CA ARG A 44 -15.44 20.78 -6.57
C ARG A 44 -15.58 19.48 -5.78
N PRO A 45 -14.78 19.26 -4.71
CA PRO A 45 -15.07 18.20 -3.77
C PRO A 45 -16.47 18.42 -3.13
N PRO A 46 -17.20 17.36 -2.76
CA PRO A 46 -18.52 17.49 -2.14
C PRO A 46 -18.46 18.40 -0.92
N SER A 47 -19.49 19.23 -0.69
CA SER A 47 -19.61 20.23 0.40
C SER A 47 -18.69 21.46 0.36
N TRP A 48 -17.66 21.49 -0.50
CA TRP A 48 -16.68 22.59 -0.56
C TRP A 48 -17.03 23.71 -1.55
N ALA A 49 -18.20 23.64 -2.19
CA ALA A 49 -18.75 24.74 -2.97
C ALA A 49 -19.69 25.63 -2.13
N ASN A 50 -19.75 25.42 -0.80
CA ASN A 50 -20.57 26.23 0.09
C ASN A 50 -20.00 27.66 0.18
N PRO A 51 -20.77 28.72 -0.15
CA PRO A 51 -20.31 30.11 -0.11
C PRO A 51 -19.92 30.60 1.29
N GLU A 52 -20.33 29.91 2.37
CA GLU A 52 -19.90 30.21 3.74
C GLU A 52 -18.43 29.83 4.02
N ILE A 53 -17.81 29.04 3.13
CA ILE A 53 -16.40 28.67 3.25
C ILE A 53 -15.56 29.77 2.60
N THR A 54 -14.96 30.61 3.45
CA THR A 54 -13.97 31.63 3.04
C THR A 54 -12.56 31.20 3.47
N PRO A 55 -11.49 31.76 2.89
CA PRO A 55 -10.11 31.40 3.24
C PRO A 55 -9.82 31.44 4.75
N GLU A 56 -10.41 32.39 5.48
CA GLU A 56 -10.22 32.60 6.92
C GLU A 56 -10.89 31.50 7.77
N THR A 57 -11.92 30.85 7.24
CA THR A 57 -12.65 29.77 7.93
C THR A 57 -11.99 28.40 7.74
N ILE A 58 -11.07 28.28 6.78
CA ILE A 58 -10.38 27.02 6.48
C ILE A 58 -9.35 26.73 7.57
N THR A 59 -9.48 25.57 8.21
CA THR A 59 -8.51 25.04 9.15
C THR A 59 -7.63 24.00 8.46
N ILE A 60 -6.31 24.26 8.45
CA ILE A 60 -5.29 23.42 7.82
C ILE A 60 -4.37 22.87 8.91
N GLN A 61 -4.35 21.54 9.07
CA GLN A 61 -3.51 20.87 10.07
C GLN A 61 -2.50 19.95 9.39
N LYS A 62 -1.22 20.14 9.67
CA LYS A 62 -0.16 19.29 9.11
C LYS A 62 -0.16 17.91 9.78
N VAL A 63 -0.15 16.86 8.97
CA VAL A 63 0.03 15.49 9.43
C VAL A 63 1.52 15.21 9.63
N SER A 64 1.89 14.78 10.83
CA SER A 64 3.28 14.44 11.17
C SER A 64 3.65 13.04 10.67
N GLY A 65 4.93 12.79 10.35
CA GLY A 65 5.44 11.45 10.01
C GLY A 65 5.49 11.10 8.52
N SER A 66 4.99 11.95 7.62
CA SER A 66 5.16 11.74 6.18
C SER A 66 6.55 12.23 5.72
N LEU A 67 7.36 11.29 5.21
CA LEU A 67 8.77 11.54 4.85
C LEU A 67 8.95 12.06 3.42
N THR A 68 8.04 11.72 2.50
CA THR A 68 8.18 11.99 1.05
C THR A 68 7.24 13.09 0.54
N ASN A 69 6.05 13.20 1.13
CA ASN A 69 5.00 14.14 0.75
C ASN A 69 4.60 15.01 1.95
N ALA A 70 4.22 16.27 1.73
CA ALA A 70 3.58 17.06 2.77
C ALA A 70 2.07 16.76 2.77
N VAL A 71 1.55 16.28 3.89
CA VAL A 71 0.14 15.88 4.03
C VAL A 71 -0.55 16.78 5.04
N PHE A 72 -1.75 17.24 4.72
CA PHE A 72 -2.54 18.14 5.56
C PHE A 72 -4.00 17.67 5.63
N PHE A 73 -4.60 17.80 6.82
CA PHE A 73 -6.06 17.80 6.96
C PHE A 73 -6.59 19.20 6.66
N VAL A 74 -7.64 19.27 5.85
CA VAL A 74 -8.31 20.51 5.48
C VAL A 74 -9.77 20.39 5.89
N SER A 75 -10.25 21.29 6.75
CA SER A 75 -11.59 21.27 7.31
C SER A 75 -12.15 22.68 7.46
N CYS A 76 -13.47 22.82 7.57
CA CYS A 76 -14.13 24.09 7.86
C CYS A 76 -15.11 23.90 9.04
N PRO A 77 -14.65 24.01 10.30
CA PRO A 77 -15.47 23.71 11.47
C PRO A 77 -16.72 24.60 11.62
N SER A 78 -16.69 25.82 11.06
CA SER A 78 -17.84 26.73 11.04
C SER A 78 -18.98 26.24 10.15
N VAL A 79 -18.72 25.32 9.23
CA VAL A 79 -19.69 24.71 8.33
C VAL A 79 -19.78 23.20 8.65
N PRO A 80 -20.73 22.77 9.52
CA PRO A 80 -20.80 21.38 9.99
C PRO A 80 -21.05 20.35 8.88
N SER A 81 -21.62 20.77 7.75
CA SER A 81 -21.83 19.93 6.57
C SER A 81 -20.56 19.71 5.74
N SER A 82 -19.48 20.46 6.03
CA SER A 82 -18.22 20.36 5.31
C SER A 82 -17.49 19.06 5.69
N ARG A 83 -17.13 18.29 4.67
CA ARG A 83 -16.32 17.08 4.86
C ARG A 83 -14.87 17.48 5.01
N THR A 84 -14.17 16.89 5.97
CA THR A 84 -12.70 17.03 6.03
C THR A 84 -12.09 16.38 4.78
N LEU A 85 -11.03 16.99 4.24
CA LEU A 85 -10.28 16.53 3.08
C LEU A 85 -8.83 16.23 3.47
N LEU A 86 -8.18 15.37 2.68
CA LEU A 86 -6.74 15.16 2.74
C LEU A 86 -6.07 15.90 1.57
N LEU A 87 -5.22 16.86 1.88
CA LEU A 87 -4.37 17.56 0.92
C LEU A 87 -2.98 16.93 0.91
N ARG A 88 -2.54 16.46 -0.26
CA ARG A 88 -1.19 15.92 -0.45
C ARG A 88 -0.42 16.77 -1.45
N ILE A 89 0.71 17.32 -1.00
CA ILE A 89 1.65 18.09 -1.83
C ILE A 89 2.93 17.26 -2.00
N TYR A 90 3.35 17.08 -3.25
CA TYR A 90 4.52 16.27 -3.61
C TYR A 90 5.82 17.00 -3.29
N GLY A 91 6.78 16.30 -2.68
CA GLY A 91 8.13 16.81 -2.46
C GLY A 91 9.07 16.60 -3.65
N PRO A 92 10.21 17.31 -3.74
CA PRO A 92 11.11 17.24 -4.90
C PRO A 92 11.83 15.88 -5.07
N SER A 93 11.90 15.04 -4.04
CA SER A 93 12.77 13.84 -4.03
C SER A 93 12.03 12.50 -4.20
N SER A 94 10.72 12.50 -4.50
CA SER A 94 9.93 11.25 -4.50
C SER A 94 9.89 10.52 -5.86
N ALA A 95 10.46 11.10 -6.93
CA ALA A 95 10.33 10.56 -8.30
C ALA A 95 11.32 9.43 -8.63
N SER A 96 12.39 9.23 -7.85
CA SER A 96 13.44 8.24 -8.15
C SER A 96 13.07 6.79 -7.80
N LEU A 97 12.07 6.57 -6.96
CA LEU A 97 11.68 5.22 -6.50
C LEU A 97 10.24 4.82 -6.90
N ILE A 98 9.35 5.79 -7.16
CA ILE A 98 7.91 5.57 -7.36
C ILE A 98 7.40 6.46 -8.49
N SER A 99 6.70 5.86 -9.46
CA SER A 99 6.03 6.61 -10.53
C SER A 99 4.74 7.23 -10.02
N ARG A 100 4.72 8.55 -9.82
CA ARG A 100 3.52 9.31 -9.40
C ARG A 100 2.35 9.17 -10.37
N PRO A 101 2.55 9.17 -11.71
CA PRO A 101 1.46 8.91 -12.65
C PRO A 101 0.84 7.52 -12.47
N ARG A 102 1.66 6.49 -12.22
CA ARG A 102 1.17 5.14 -11.96
C ARG A 102 0.39 5.07 -10.65
N GLU A 103 0.92 5.65 -9.58
CA GLU A 103 0.23 5.73 -8.29
C GLU A 103 -1.14 6.42 -8.41
N LEU A 104 -1.19 7.59 -9.06
CA LEU A 104 -2.44 8.32 -9.27
C LEU A 104 -3.43 7.48 -10.09
N ARG A 105 -2.95 6.81 -11.15
CA ARG A 105 -3.77 5.92 -11.99
C ARG A 105 -4.39 4.80 -11.18
N THR A 106 -3.57 4.09 -10.41
CA THR A 106 -4.02 3.03 -9.51
C THR A 106 -5.07 3.54 -8.54
N LEU A 107 -4.80 4.63 -7.82
CA LEU A 107 -5.74 5.20 -6.85
C LEU A 107 -7.06 5.64 -7.51
N HIS A 108 -6.99 6.28 -8.67
CA HIS A 108 -8.18 6.73 -9.38
C HIS A 108 -9.04 5.56 -9.86
N VAL A 109 -8.44 4.54 -10.49
CA VAL A 109 -9.17 3.37 -10.99
C VAL A 109 -9.78 2.60 -9.82
N LEU A 110 -9.00 2.31 -8.77
CA LEU A 110 -9.49 1.60 -7.58
C LEU A 110 -10.66 2.33 -6.91
N SER A 111 -10.56 3.65 -6.72
CA SER A 111 -11.61 4.39 -6.03
C SER A 111 -12.86 4.64 -6.89
N SER A 112 -12.69 4.95 -8.17
CA SER A 112 -13.80 5.32 -9.07
C SER A 112 -14.57 4.11 -9.61
N GLN A 113 -13.89 3.01 -9.94
CA GLN A 113 -14.50 1.83 -10.55
C GLN A 113 -14.80 0.72 -9.55
N TYR A 114 -13.95 0.57 -8.52
CA TYR A 114 -14.04 -0.56 -7.58
C TYR A 114 -14.40 -0.15 -6.15
N HIS A 115 -14.48 1.15 -5.86
CA HIS A 115 -14.73 1.69 -4.52
C HIS A 115 -13.74 1.17 -3.47
N ILE A 116 -12.48 1.04 -3.87
CA ILE A 116 -11.36 0.64 -3.00
C ILE A 116 -10.44 1.83 -2.77
N GLY A 117 -10.11 2.06 -1.50
CA GLY A 117 -9.24 3.16 -1.09
C GLY A 117 -9.95 4.52 -1.09
N PRO A 118 -9.21 5.59 -0.76
CA PRO A 118 -9.75 6.94 -0.73
C PRO A 118 -10.06 7.46 -2.13
N ARG A 119 -11.19 8.15 -2.27
CA ARG A 119 -11.53 8.82 -3.52
C ARG A 119 -10.58 9.98 -3.78
N VAL A 120 -9.98 10.00 -4.97
CA VAL A 120 -9.26 11.19 -5.46
C VAL A 120 -10.29 12.15 -6.05
N TYR A 121 -10.43 13.34 -5.45
CA TYR A 121 -11.36 14.37 -5.97
C TYR A 121 -10.77 15.13 -7.16
N GLY A 122 -9.45 15.27 -7.20
CA GLY A 122 -8.75 15.89 -8.31
C GLY A 122 -7.28 16.16 -7.99
N THR A 123 -6.59 16.73 -8.97
CA THR A 123 -5.15 17.03 -8.90
C THR A 123 -4.88 18.51 -9.12
N PHE A 124 -3.70 18.95 -8.72
CA PHE A 124 -3.16 20.25 -9.06
C PHE A 124 -1.68 20.09 -9.40
N GLU A 125 -1.03 21.15 -9.85
CA GLU A 125 0.29 21.10 -10.49
C GLU A 125 1.36 20.37 -9.66
N ASN A 126 1.28 20.42 -8.32
CA ASN A 126 2.22 19.73 -7.43
C ASN A 126 1.53 18.90 -6.33
N GLY A 127 0.33 18.38 -6.58
CA GLY A 127 -0.36 17.56 -5.57
C GLY A 127 -1.75 17.07 -5.95
N ARG A 128 -2.49 16.61 -4.95
CA ARG A 128 -3.87 16.09 -5.09
C ARG A 128 -4.71 16.28 -3.84
N ILE A 129 -6.02 16.23 -4.03
CA ILE A 129 -7.04 16.26 -2.98
C ILE A 129 -7.72 14.89 -2.91
N GLU A 130 -7.74 14.30 -1.72
CA GLU A 130 -8.30 12.97 -1.46
C GLU A 130 -9.42 13.04 -0.40
N GLU A 131 -10.29 12.05 -0.41
CA GLU A 131 -11.23 11.76 0.68
C GLU A 131 -10.48 11.46 1.97
N TYR A 132 -10.93 12.05 3.06
CA TYR A 132 -10.48 11.72 4.41
C TYR A 132 -11.49 10.79 5.09
N PHE A 133 -10.97 9.79 5.80
CA PHE A 133 -11.75 8.94 6.70
C PHE A 133 -11.31 9.19 8.14
N ASP A 134 -12.28 9.47 9.03
CA ASP A 134 -12.02 9.45 10.46
C ASP A 134 -11.75 8.02 10.92
N SER A 135 -10.47 7.70 11.05
CA SER A 135 -9.98 6.33 11.15
C SER A 135 -8.69 6.27 11.97
N THR A 136 -8.32 5.07 12.37
CA THR A 136 -7.04 4.74 13.01
C THR A 136 -6.40 3.58 12.28
N ALA A 137 -5.08 3.64 12.06
CA ALA A 137 -4.35 2.49 11.57
C ALA A 137 -4.49 1.32 12.55
N LEU A 138 -4.54 0.10 12.02
CA LEU A 138 -4.49 -1.11 12.84
C LEU A 138 -3.14 -1.19 13.55
N SER A 139 -3.12 -1.95 14.65
CA SER A 139 -1.91 -2.32 15.37
C SER A 139 -1.51 -3.77 15.07
N ALA A 140 -0.32 -4.15 15.51
CA ALA A 140 0.13 -5.53 15.42
C ALA A 140 -0.77 -6.50 16.22
N ALA A 141 -1.45 -6.02 17.28
CA ALA A 141 -2.40 -6.82 18.05
C ALA A 141 -3.74 -7.00 17.32
N ASP A 142 -4.20 -5.96 16.59
CA ASP A 142 -5.45 -6.02 15.84
C ASP A 142 -5.42 -7.09 14.74
N LEU A 143 -4.25 -7.39 14.15
CA LEU A 143 -4.11 -8.46 13.16
C LEU A 143 -4.52 -9.83 13.71
N ARG A 144 -4.35 -10.07 15.02
CA ARG A 144 -4.70 -11.32 15.71
C ARG A 144 -6.19 -11.42 16.05
N ASP A 145 -6.91 -10.29 16.05
CA ASP A 145 -8.34 -10.32 16.33
C ASP A 145 -9.06 -11.12 15.24
N LYS A 146 -9.81 -12.14 15.65
CA LYS A 146 -10.47 -13.07 14.73
C LYS A 146 -11.39 -12.35 13.74
N LYS A 147 -12.12 -11.33 14.20
CA LYS A 147 -13.09 -10.59 13.38
C LYS A 147 -12.38 -9.61 12.44
N ILE A 148 -11.35 -8.92 12.92
CA ILE A 148 -10.53 -8.05 12.05
C ILE A 148 -9.82 -8.88 10.99
N SER A 149 -9.28 -10.05 11.34
CA SER A 149 -8.65 -10.97 10.40
C SER A 149 -9.61 -11.42 9.28
N THR A 150 -10.88 -11.73 9.60
CA THR A 150 -11.88 -12.05 8.54
C THR A 150 -12.17 -10.83 7.66
N TRP A 151 -12.26 -9.63 8.24
CA TRP A 151 -12.45 -8.41 7.48
C TRP A 151 -11.29 -8.13 6.52
N ILE A 152 -10.04 -8.34 6.96
CA ILE A 152 -8.86 -8.18 6.10
C ILE A 152 -8.90 -9.20 4.95
N GLY A 153 -9.22 -10.47 5.24
CA GLY A 153 -9.37 -11.51 4.22
C GLY A 153 -10.40 -11.14 3.16
N ALA A 154 -11.56 -10.60 3.58
CA ALA A 154 -12.60 -10.12 2.67
C ALA A 154 -12.15 -8.92 1.83
N ARG A 155 -11.49 -7.91 2.44
CA ARG A 155 -10.96 -6.74 1.70
C ARG A 155 -9.87 -7.12 0.71
N MET A 156 -9.01 -8.07 1.05
CA MET A 156 -7.99 -8.59 0.12
C MET A 156 -8.63 -9.34 -1.05
N ALA A 157 -9.70 -10.12 -0.81
CA ALA A 157 -10.45 -10.78 -1.88
C ALA A 157 -11.11 -9.77 -2.84
N GLU A 158 -11.67 -8.68 -2.32
CA GLU A 158 -12.20 -7.58 -3.13
C GLU A 158 -11.11 -6.93 -4.00
N LEU A 159 -9.93 -6.64 -3.43
CA LEU A 159 -8.79 -6.12 -4.20
C LEU A 159 -8.33 -7.11 -5.29
N HIS A 160 -8.24 -8.39 -4.95
CA HIS A 160 -7.86 -9.45 -5.88
C HIS A 160 -8.90 -9.73 -6.98
N GLY A 161 -10.11 -9.18 -6.84
CA GLY A 161 -11.16 -9.18 -7.86
C GLY A 161 -11.05 -8.04 -8.88
N VAL A 162 -10.17 -7.07 -8.66
CA VAL A 162 -9.92 -5.97 -9.59
C VAL A 162 -9.34 -6.50 -10.90
N ASP A 163 -9.84 -5.97 -12.03
CA ASP A 163 -9.28 -6.28 -13.33
C ASP A 163 -7.90 -5.62 -13.45
N ILE A 164 -6.88 -6.45 -13.63
CA ILE A 164 -5.50 -6.01 -13.82
C ILE A 164 -5.40 -5.09 -15.03
N GLU A 165 -6.12 -5.39 -16.12
CA GLU A 165 -6.07 -4.58 -17.34
C GLU A 165 -6.66 -3.19 -17.13
N ALA A 166 -7.66 -3.03 -16.27
CA ALA A 166 -8.21 -1.72 -15.94
C ALA A 166 -7.14 -0.83 -15.28
N VAL A 167 -6.32 -1.40 -14.39
CA VAL A 167 -5.31 -0.64 -13.62
C VAL A 167 -4.01 -0.45 -14.40
N GLU A 168 -3.59 -1.41 -15.23
CA GLU A 168 -2.26 -1.42 -15.85
C GLU A 168 -2.27 -1.19 -17.38
N ARG A 169 -3.42 -0.88 -18.02
CA ARG A 169 -3.61 -0.70 -19.48
C ARG A 169 -2.53 0.11 -20.22
N GLU A 170 -1.90 1.07 -19.56
CA GLU A 170 -0.94 2.02 -20.13
C GLU A 170 0.47 1.90 -19.51
N SER A 171 0.71 0.86 -18.71
CA SER A 171 1.99 0.66 -18.06
C SER A 171 3.06 0.32 -19.12
N PRO A 172 4.21 1.01 -19.20
CA PRO A 172 5.30 0.66 -20.13
C PRO A 172 5.82 -0.77 -19.97
N LEU A 173 5.45 -1.44 -18.87
CA LEU A 173 5.69 -2.86 -18.60
C LEU A 173 4.85 -3.79 -19.50
N THR A 174 3.82 -3.29 -20.19
CA THR A 174 3.00 -4.02 -21.16
C THR A 174 3.61 -3.95 -22.56
N ASN A 175 4.84 -4.43 -22.73
CA ASN A 175 5.33 -4.71 -24.07
C ASN A 175 4.62 -5.94 -24.65
N GLY A 176 3.47 -5.71 -25.27
CA GLY A 176 2.84 -6.59 -26.24
C GLY A 176 1.73 -7.48 -25.70
N ARG A 177 0.57 -7.37 -26.34
CA ARG A 177 -0.52 -8.36 -26.32
C ARG A 177 0.10 -9.75 -26.56
N GLY A 178 0.23 -10.57 -25.51
CA GLY A 178 0.68 -11.96 -25.62
C GLY A 178 1.79 -12.42 -24.67
N LYS A 179 2.53 -11.52 -23.99
CA LYS A 179 3.39 -11.91 -22.86
C LYS A 179 2.69 -11.52 -21.56
N GLY A 180 2.25 -12.52 -20.78
CA GLY A 180 1.53 -12.28 -19.53
C GLY A 180 2.26 -11.33 -18.58
N TRP A 181 1.50 -10.72 -17.67
CA TRP A 181 2.02 -9.78 -16.65
C TRP A 181 3.21 -10.37 -15.88
N GLN A 182 4.32 -9.62 -15.83
CA GLN A 182 5.43 -9.94 -14.93
C GLN A 182 4.96 -9.76 -13.49
N LEU A 183 5.35 -10.68 -12.61
CA LEU A 183 4.97 -10.64 -11.21
C LEU A 183 5.75 -9.54 -10.49
N GLY A 184 5.04 -8.71 -9.72
CA GLY A 184 5.61 -7.59 -8.98
C GLY A 184 6.80 -7.98 -8.11
N ALA A 185 6.69 -9.10 -7.37
CA ALA A 185 7.78 -9.62 -6.55
C ALA A 185 9.06 -9.88 -7.37
N MET A 186 8.94 -10.48 -8.56
CA MET A 186 10.09 -10.76 -9.42
C MET A 186 10.72 -9.48 -9.98
N GLN A 187 9.88 -8.53 -10.39
CA GLN A 187 10.35 -7.24 -10.88
C GLN A 187 11.06 -6.45 -9.77
N ASN A 188 10.50 -6.45 -8.56
CA ASN A 188 11.07 -5.76 -7.41
C ASN A 188 12.41 -6.37 -7.00
N VAL A 189 12.51 -7.69 -6.85
CA VAL A 189 13.79 -8.36 -6.54
C VAL A 189 14.85 -8.00 -7.59
N LYS A 190 14.51 -8.12 -8.88
CA LYS A 190 15.44 -7.78 -9.96
C LYS A 190 15.91 -6.32 -9.91
N SER A 191 14.98 -5.39 -9.75
CA SER A 191 15.28 -3.95 -9.72
C SER A 191 16.04 -3.55 -8.45
N TRP A 192 15.69 -4.10 -7.29
CA TRP A 192 16.30 -3.75 -6.01
C TRP A 192 17.66 -4.39 -5.82
N LEU A 193 17.90 -5.59 -6.37
CA LEU A 193 19.20 -6.22 -6.37
C LEU A 193 20.23 -5.37 -7.13
N ALA A 194 19.85 -4.79 -8.27
CA ALA A 194 20.71 -3.86 -9.02
C ALA A 194 21.09 -2.64 -8.17
N LEU A 195 20.12 -2.01 -7.51
CA LEU A 195 20.36 -0.88 -6.61
C LEU A 195 21.19 -1.27 -5.39
N ALA A 196 20.96 -2.45 -4.82
CA ALA A 196 21.73 -2.96 -3.68
C ALA A 196 23.21 -3.16 -4.06
N ARG A 197 23.48 -3.65 -5.28
CA ARG A 197 24.85 -3.75 -5.82
C ARG A 197 25.52 -2.38 -5.93
N GLU A 198 24.81 -1.36 -6.42
CA GLU A 198 25.34 0.02 -6.48
C GLU A 198 25.65 0.58 -5.09
N VAL A 199 24.74 0.39 -4.12
CA VAL A 199 24.93 0.85 -2.73
C VAL A 199 26.11 0.13 -2.07
N LEU A 200 26.23 -1.18 -2.25
CA LEU A 200 27.35 -1.94 -1.69
C LEU A 200 28.67 -1.62 -2.38
N ALA A 201 28.68 -1.18 -3.64
CA ALA A 201 29.89 -0.72 -4.32
C ALA A 201 30.44 0.60 -3.77
N LEU A 202 29.65 1.37 -3.00
CA LEU A 202 30.12 2.62 -2.41
C LEU A 202 31.29 2.37 -1.44
N PRO A 203 32.32 3.25 -1.42
CA PRO A 203 33.46 3.12 -0.51
C PRO A 203 33.09 3.13 0.98
N SER A 204 31.93 3.71 1.32
CA SER A 204 31.40 3.78 2.68
C SER A 204 30.76 2.48 3.18
N ALA A 205 30.47 1.52 2.31
CA ALA A 205 29.89 0.24 2.69
C ALA A 205 30.97 -0.68 3.32
N PRO A 206 30.80 -1.14 4.58
CA PRO A 206 31.78 -2.01 5.21
C PRO A 206 31.94 -3.33 4.47
N GLU A 207 33.18 -3.78 4.27
CA GLU A 207 33.49 -5.04 3.59
C GLU A 207 32.81 -6.25 4.25
N GLN A 208 32.70 -6.24 5.59
CA GLN A 208 31.98 -7.27 6.32
C GLN A 208 30.49 -7.34 5.94
N VAL A 209 29.85 -6.20 5.68
CA VAL A 209 28.43 -6.15 5.27
C VAL A 209 28.28 -6.76 3.87
N ARG A 210 29.20 -6.46 2.95
CA ARG A 210 29.21 -7.06 1.60
C ARG A 210 29.32 -8.58 1.65
N ARG A 211 30.25 -9.09 2.46
CA ARG A 211 30.47 -10.54 2.64
C ARG A 211 29.30 -11.23 3.31
N ASN A 212 28.67 -10.58 4.30
CA ASN A 212 27.53 -11.16 5.03
C ASN A 212 26.27 -11.21 4.17
N LEU A 213 26.03 -10.20 3.33
CA LEU A 213 24.86 -10.17 2.44
C LEU A 213 25.02 -11.10 1.24
N ASP A 214 26.22 -11.18 0.65
CA ASP A 214 26.56 -12.06 -0.49
C ASP A 214 25.46 -12.05 -1.58
N LEU A 215 25.32 -10.90 -2.26
CA LEU A 215 24.28 -10.69 -3.27
C LEU A 215 24.36 -11.68 -4.44
N ASP A 216 25.55 -12.18 -4.76
CA ASP A 216 25.74 -13.19 -5.81
C ASP A 216 25.16 -14.55 -5.38
N ARG A 217 25.36 -14.94 -4.12
CA ARG A 217 24.70 -16.12 -3.57
C ARG A 217 23.19 -15.92 -3.50
N PHE A 218 22.73 -14.76 -3.04
CA PHE A 218 21.30 -14.45 -3.00
C PHE A 218 20.65 -14.60 -4.39
N GLU A 219 21.25 -14.05 -5.44
CA GLU A 219 20.73 -14.16 -6.82
C GLU A 219 20.63 -15.62 -7.28
N ARG A 220 21.68 -16.43 -7.05
CA ARG A 220 21.64 -17.87 -7.38
C ARG A 220 20.57 -18.63 -6.61
N GLU A 221 20.39 -18.31 -5.32
CA GLU A 221 19.38 -18.91 -4.47
C GLU A 221 17.97 -18.51 -4.88
N TRP A 222 17.76 -17.25 -5.24
CA TRP A 222 16.52 -16.73 -5.81
C TRP A 222 16.14 -17.45 -7.10
N GLU A 223 17.07 -17.59 -8.04
CA GLU A 223 16.83 -18.32 -9.30
C GLU A 223 16.52 -19.80 -9.07
N ARG A 224 17.20 -20.45 -8.11
CA ARG A 224 16.93 -21.83 -7.70
C ARG A 224 15.53 -21.96 -7.11
N TYR A 225 15.15 -21.04 -6.22
CA TYR A 225 13.82 -21.00 -5.62
C TYR A 225 12.73 -20.78 -6.67
N MET A 226 12.90 -19.84 -7.60
CA MET A 226 11.90 -19.57 -8.64
C MET A 226 11.73 -20.77 -9.60
N ARG A 227 12.80 -21.51 -9.91
CA ARG A 227 12.68 -22.77 -10.68
C ARG A 227 11.92 -23.84 -9.91
N TRP A 228 12.22 -24.00 -8.62
CA TRP A 228 11.50 -24.93 -7.75
C TRP A 228 10.01 -24.56 -7.63
N LEU A 229 9.71 -23.27 -7.44
CA LEU A 229 8.34 -22.75 -7.31
C LEU A 229 7.54 -23.00 -8.58
N HIS A 230 8.12 -22.73 -9.75
CA HIS A 230 7.49 -23.03 -11.04
C HIS A 230 7.16 -24.52 -11.21
N GLN A 231 8.07 -25.40 -10.78
CA GLN A 231 7.83 -26.84 -10.78
C GLN A 231 6.71 -27.23 -9.80
N LYS A 232 6.68 -26.63 -8.60
CA LYS A 232 5.62 -26.85 -7.61
C LYS A 232 4.25 -26.40 -8.11
N GLU A 233 4.16 -25.25 -8.77
CA GLU A 233 2.90 -24.77 -9.35
C GLU A 233 2.40 -25.67 -10.50
N LYS A 234 3.30 -26.30 -11.27
CA LYS A 234 2.91 -27.32 -12.26
C LYS A 234 2.32 -28.58 -11.62
N GLU A 235 2.87 -28.99 -10.48
CA GLU A 235 2.45 -30.20 -9.76
C GLU A 235 1.14 -30.01 -8.99
N GLN A 236 0.98 -28.85 -8.34
CA GLN A 236 -0.06 -28.62 -7.33
C GLN A 236 -1.11 -27.58 -7.74
N GLY A 237 -0.94 -26.98 -8.92
CA GLY A 237 -1.79 -25.91 -9.43
C GLY A 237 -1.24 -24.52 -9.11
N THR A 238 -1.35 -23.63 -10.10
CA THR A 238 -0.86 -22.26 -10.02
C THR A 238 -1.71 -21.41 -9.09
N SER A 239 -1.07 -20.47 -8.37
CA SER A 239 -1.83 -19.43 -7.67
C SER A 239 -2.46 -18.48 -8.69
N LYS A 240 -3.69 -18.04 -8.41
CA LYS A 240 -4.38 -17.04 -9.24
C LYS A 240 -3.52 -15.77 -9.36
N ARG A 241 -3.40 -15.25 -10.58
CA ARG A 241 -2.83 -13.91 -10.84
C ARG A 241 -3.89 -12.85 -10.58
N VAL A 242 -3.53 -11.85 -9.80
CA VAL A 242 -4.45 -10.83 -9.28
C VAL A 242 -3.75 -9.48 -9.23
N PHE A 243 -4.52 -8.40 -9.09
CA PHE A 243 -3.96 -7.12 -8.70
C PHE A 243 -3.75 -7.14 -7.17
N SER A 244 -2.48 -7.19 -6.75
CA SER A 244 -2.08 -7.32 -5.35
C SER A 244 -1.66 -5.98 -4.77
N HIS A 245 -1.81 -5.83 -3.45
CA HIS A 245 -1.28 -4.69 -2.72
C HIS A 245 0.23 -4.81 -2.50
N ASN A 246 0.71 -6.03 -2.21
CA ASN A 246 2.11 -6.38 -1.92
C ASN A 246 2.71 -5.78 -0.64
N ASP A 247 1.95 -5.01 0.15
CA ASP A 247 2.44 -4.34 1.38
C ASP A 247 1.31 -4.18 2.42
N THR A 248 0.57 -5.26 2.66
CA THR A 248 -0.58 -5.31 3.59
C THR A 248 -0.17 -5.38 5.07
N GLN A 249 0.76 -4.52 5.47
CA GLN A 249 1.11 -4.29 6.87
C GLN A 249 -0.01 -3.55 7.62
N TYR A 250 -0.05 -3.66 8.94
CA TYR A 250 -1.13 -3.06 9.74
C TYR A 250 -1.23 -1.52 9.61
N GLY A 251 -0.13 -0.84 9.28
CA GLY A 251 -0.12 0.62 9.06
C GLY A 251 -0.87 1.06 7.81
N ASN A 252 -1.07 0.16 6.84
CA ASN A 252 -1.76 0.40 5.58
C ASN A 252 -3.23 -0.04 5.61
N LEU A 253 -3.72 -0.44 6.79
CA LEU A 253 -5.09 -0.87 7.05
C LEU A 253 -5.70 0.09 8.08
N LEU A 254 -6.67 0.89 7.67
CA LEU A 254 -7.31 1.90 8.52
C LEU A 254 -8.69 1.43 8.94
N ARG A 255 -8.96 1.38 10.24
CA ARG A 255 -10.29 1.11 10.80
C ARG A 255 -11.04 2.41 11.03
N LEU A 256 -12.27 2.51 10.54
CA LEU A 256 -13.15 3.65 10.84
C LEU A 256 -13.43 3.74 12.35
N LYS A 257 -13.30 4.93 12.93
CA LYS A 257 -13.62 5.15 14.35
C LYS A 257 -15.11 5.07 14.61
N THR A 258 -15.89 5.63 13.69
CA THR A 258 -17.34 5.59 13.70
C THR A 258 -17.80 4.61 12.63
N PRO A 259 -18.37 3.45 13.01
CA PRO A 259 -18.87 2.50 12.03
C PRO A 259 -19.94 3.12 11.14
N LYS A 260 -19.84 2.88 9.83
CA LYS A 260 -20.90 3.28 8.89
C LYS A 260 -21.98 2.22 8.84
N GLU A 261 -23.22 2.60 9.08
CA GLU A 261 -24.37 1.72 8.93
C GLU A 261 -24.68 1.44 7.45
N GLY A 262 -25.28 0.29 7.17
CA GLY A 262 -25.73 -0.07 5.82
C GLY A 262 -24.63 -0.51 4.84
N ILE A 263 -23.37 -0.64 5.29
CA ILE A 263 -22.29 -1.26 4.50
C ILE A 263 -21.83 -2.58 5.12
N PRO A 264 -21.30 -3.53 4.32
CA PRO A 264 -20.72 -4.76 4.84
C PRO A 264 -19.65 -4.49 5.90
N GLU A 265 -19.63 -5.30 6.97
CA GLU A 265 -18.76 -5.07 8.13
C GLU A 265 -17.26 -5.01 7.75
N HIS A 266 -16.81 -5.78 6.77
CA HIS A 266 -15.40 -5.75 6.36
C HIS A 266 -14.99 -4.43 5.72
N ARG A 267 -15.94 -3.65 5.20
CA ARG A 267 -15.70 -2.30 4.63
C ARG A 267 -15.55 -1.21 5.68
N GLN A 268 -15.58 -1.57 6.97
CA GLN A 268 -15.08 -0.70 8.04
C GLN A 268 -13.54 -0.62 8.05
N ILE A 269 -12.86 -1.50 7.31
CA ILE A 269 -11.42 -1.42 7.01
C ILE A 269 -11.22 -0.77 5.64
N ILE A 270 -10.48 0.33 5.63
CA ILE A 270 -10.02 1.02 4.43
C ILE A 270 -8.57 0.62 4.16
N VAL A 271 -8.32 0.12 2.96
CA VAL A 271 -6.98 -0.23 2.48
C VAL A 271 -6.37 1.00 1.81
N VAL A 272 -5.15 1.36 2.18
CA VAL A 272 -4.44 2.57 1.71
C VAL A 272 -2.99 2.24 1.35
N ASP A 273 -2.28 3.20 0.75
CA ASP A 273 -0.85 3.08 0.40
C ASP A 273 -0.55 2.00 -0.66
N PHE A 274 -1.17 2.14 -1.84
CA PHE A 274 -0.99 1.27 -3.00
C PHE A 274 0.34 1.48 -3.75
N GLU A 275 1.38 2.00 -3.09
CA GLU A 275 2.68 2.33 -3.69
C GLU A 275 3.34 1.11 -4.35
N TYR A 276 3.25 -0.05 -3.71
CA TYR A 276 3.80 -1.31 -4.20
C TYR A 276 2.78 -2.16 -4.97
N ALA A 277 1.56 -1.66 -5.16
CA ALA A 277 0.50 -2.44 -5.78
C ALA A 277 0.84 -2.76 -7.24
N SER A 278 0.63 -4.01 -7.63
CA SER A 278 0.97 -4.50 -8.96
C SER A 278 0.35 -5.86 -9.23
N PRO A 279 0.36 -6.33 -10.48
CA PRO A 279 0.08 -7.73 -10.78
C PRO A 279 0.99 -8.66 -9.97
N ASN A 280 0.42 -9.60 -9.23
CA ASN A 280 1.16 -10.64 -8.53
C ASN A 280 0.29 -11.90 -8.35
N THR A 281 0.78 -12.89 -7.62
CA THR A 281 -0.04 -14.05 -7.23
C THR A 281 -0.79 -13.76 -5.92
N ALA A 282 -2.04 -14.22 -5.82
CA ALA A 282 -2.82 -14.09 -4.59
C ALA A 282 -2.09 -14.72 -3.39
N ALA A 283 -1.46 -15.87 -3.60
CA ALA A 283 -0.67 -16.56 -2.58
C ALA A 283 0.50 -15.72 -2.06
N PHE A 284 1.17 -14.93 -2.92
CA PHE A 284 2.23 -14.03 -2.47
C PHE A 284 1.69 -12.93 -1.54
N ASP A 285 0.61 -12.24 -1.92
CA ASP A 285 0.09 -11.11 -1.14
C ASP A 285 -0.44 -11.57 0.23
N ILE A 286 -1.08 -12.75 0.27
CA ILE A 286 -1.52 -13.41 1.51
C ILE A 286 -0.33 -13.84 2.36
N ALA A 287 0.70 -14.46 1.76
CA ALA A 287 1.90 -14.85 2.48
C ALA A 287 2.64 -13.65 3.06
N ASN A 288 2.72 -12.56 2.29
CA ASN A 288 3.28 -11.29 2.74
C ASN A 288 2.49 -10.74 3.93
N HIS A 289 1.16 -10.73 3.86
CA HIS A 289 0.33 -10.32 4.98
C HIS A 289 0.61 -11.14 6.25
N PHE A 290 0.73 -12.47 6.15
CA PHE A 290 1.03 -13.30 7.32
C PHE A 290 2.40 -13.04 7.92
N HIS A 291 3.40 -12.69 7.09
CA HIS A 291 4.70 -12.27 7.59
C HIS A 291 4.64 -10.94 8.34
N GLU A 292 3.75 -10.02 7.98
CA GLU A 292 3.57 -8.76 8.71
C GLU A 292 3.06 -8.96 10.15
N TRP A 293 2.51 -10.12 10.50
CA TRP A 293 2.13 -10.44 11.89
C TRP A 293 3.37 -10.71 12.77
N THR A 294 4.51 -11.02 12.15
CA THR A 294 5.80 -11.21 12.82
C THR A 294 6.50 -9.89 13.16
N ALA A 295 6.05 -8.78 12.57
CA ALA A 295 6.61 -7.46 12.80
C ALA A 295 5.87 -6.70 13.91
N ASN A 296 6.60 -5.84 14.63
CA ASN A 296 6.02 -4.83 15.51
C ASN A 296 6.78 -3.50 15.35
N TYR A 297 6.36 -2.68 14.39
CA TYR A 297 6.92 -1.36 14.11
C TYR A 297 6.73 -0.35 15.24
N HIS A 298 5.88 -0.62 16.22
CA HIS A 298 5.73 0.19 17.45
C HIS A 298 6.52 -0.36 18.64
N GLY A 299 7.21 -1.49 18.47
CA GLY A 299 8.03 -2.12 19.51
C GLY A 299 9.40 -1.47 19.68
N SER A 300 10.16 -1.95 20.66
CA SER A 300 11.54 -1.50 20.93
C SER A 300 12.54 -1.91 19.84
N ALA A 301 12.21 -2.96 19.06
CA ALA A 301 13.05 -3.49 17.98
C ALA A 301 12.23 -3.65 16.67
N PRO A 302 11.81 -2.54 16.02
CA PRO A 302 10.90 -2.58 14.86
C PRO A 302 11.52 -3.20 13.59
N HIS A 303 12.82 -3.49 13.62
CA HIS A 303 13.58 -4.12 12.54
C HIS A 303 13.72 -5.64 12.70
N ILE A 304 13.33 -6.20 13.85
CA ILE A 304 13.43 -7.63 14.14
C ILE A 304 12.05 -8.26 13.95
N LEU A 305 12.00 -9.28 13.10
CA LEU A 305 10.83 -10.14 12.96
C LEU A 305 10.86 -11.22 14.04
N ASP A 306 9.72 -11.48 14.66
CA ASP A 306 9.55 -12.56 15.63
C ASP A 306 8.74 -13.71 15.01
N PRO A 307 9.41 -14.81 14.61
CA PRO A 307 8.75 -15.95 13.98
C PRO A 307 7.68 -16.61 14.86
N ALA A 308 7.77 -16.50 16.20
CA ALA A 308 6.76 -17.06 17.10
C ALA A 308 5.40 -16.36 16.95
N ARG A 309 5.39 -15.17 16.35
CA ARG A 309 4.18 -14.41 16.03
C ARG A 309 3.64 -14.71 14.64
N TYR A 310 4.16 -15.65 13.87
CA TYR A 310 3.51 -16.07 12.62
C TYR A 310 2.11 -16.64 12.92
N PRO A 311 1.06 -16.39 12.11
CA PRO A 311 -0.28 -16.89 12.38
C PRO A 311 -0.31 -18.41 12.46
N THR A 312 -1.00 -18.92 13.47
CA THR A 312 -1.29 -20.33 13.67
C THR A 312 -2.11 -20.91 12.53
N PHE A 313 -2.22 -22.24 12.46
CA PHE A 313 -3.04 -22.89 11.44
C PHE A 313 -4.50 -22.44 11.46
N ASP A 314 -5.09 -22.31 12.65
CA ASP A 314 -6.48 -21.88 12.81
C ASP A 314 -6.69 -20.42 12.44
N GLU A 315 -5.73 -19.53 12.77
CA GLU A 315 -5.76 -18.13 12.34
C GLU A 315 -5.66 -17.99 10.82
N ARG A 316 -4.77 -18.77 10.17
CA ARG A 316 -4.68 -18.78 8.70
C ARG A 316 -5.97 -19.31 8.07
N ARG A 317 -6.58 -20.37 8.63
CA ARG A 317 -7.88 -20.90 8.17
C ARG A 317 -9.02 -19.90 8.32
N ASN A 318 -9.06 -19.16 9.43
CA ASN A 318 -10.02 -18.07 9.64
C ASN A 318 -9.92 -17.02 8.52
N PHE A 319 -8.70 -16.62 8.18
CA PHE A 319 -8.43 -15.70 7.07
C PHE A 319 -8.85 -16.28 5.72
N TYR A 320 -8.43 -17.52 5.40
CA TYR A 320 -8.76 -18.16 4.12
C TYR A 320 -10.25 -18.33 3.91
N GLY A 321 -11.01 -18.66 4.97
CA GLY A 321 -12.46 -18.77 4.88
C GLY A 321 -13.10 -17.47 4.43
N ALA A 322 -12.77 -16.37 5.11
CA ALA A 322 -13.27 -15.07 4.72
C ALA A 322 -12.83 -14.66 3.31
N TYR A 323 -11.57 -14.90 2.95
CA TYR A 323 -11.03 -14.61 1.62
C TYR A 323 -11.76 -15.38 0.51
N LEU A 324 -11.93 -16.70 0.65
CA LEU A 324 -12.56 -17.54 -0.36
C LEU A 324 -14.05 -17.24 -0.51
N THR A 325 -14.77 -17.00 0.59
CA THR A 325 -16.20 -16.63 0.54
C THR A 325 -16.44 -15.29 -0.16
N HIS A 326 -15.47 -14.37 -0.14
CA HIS A 326 -15.56 -13.08 -0.83
C HIS A 326 -14.91 -13.09 -2.22
N THR A 327 -14.25 -14.19 -2.60
CA THR A 327 -13.66 -14.33 -3.95
C THR A 327 -14.78 -14.55 -4.96
N GLY A 328 -14.87 -13.67 -5.97
CA GLY A 328 -15.90 -13.76 -7.02
C GLY A 328 -17.20 -12.99 -6.73
N CYS A 329 -17.31 -12.32 -5.58
CA CYS A 329 -18.36 -11.34 -5.35
C CYS A 329 -18.20 -10.17 -6.34
N SER A 330 -19.26 -9.85 -7.09
CA SER A 330 -19.21 -8.78 -8.09
C SER A 330 -18.98 -7.42 -7.40
N LEU A 331 -17.86 -6.77 -7.73
CA LEU A 331 -17.47 -5.45 -7.22
C LEU A 331 -18.41 -4.39 -7.81
N GLY A 332 -19.57 -4.19 -7.17
CA GLY A 332 -20.56 -3.19 -7.63
C GLY A 332 -21.99 -3.38 -7.11
N SER A 333 -22.32 -4.55 -6.54
CA SER A 333 -23.62 -4.74 -5.88
C SER A 333 -23.55 -4.32 -4.40
N PRO A 334 -24.50 -3.52 -3.88
CA PRO A 334 -24.58 -3.17 -2.46
C PRO A 334 -24.85 -4.39 -1.57
N THR A 335 -25.38 -5.47 -2.15
CA THR A 335 -25.46 -6.79 -1.54
C THR A 335 -24.31 -7.66 -2.04
N PRO A 336 -23.42 -8.16 -1.15
CA PRO A 336 -22.53 -9.24 -1.53
C PRO A 336 -23.40 -10.44 -1.88
N THR A 337 -23.52 -10.77 -3.17
CA THR A 337 -23.90 -12.12 -3.56
C THR A 337 -22.72 -12.99 -3.17
N LEU A 338 -22.75 -13.47 -1.93
CA LEU A 338 -21.88 -14.53 -1.43
C LEU A 338 -21.81 -15.59 -2.52
N SER A 339 -20.59 -15.98 -2.90
CA SER A 339 -20.39 -17.04 -3.88
C SER A 339 -21.25 -18.25 -3.48
N PRO A 340 -21.99 -18.85 -4.42
CA PRO A 340 -23.06 -19.80 -4.10
C PRO A 340 -22.51 -20.97 -3.29
N ASP A 341 -23.18 -21.29 -2.18
CA ASP A 341 -23.10 -22.53 -1.38
C ASP A 341 -21.89 -23.44 -1.67
N LEU A 342 -20.67 -22.98 -1.38
CA LEU A 342 -19.54 -23.90 -1.29
C LEU A 342 -19.85 -24.83 -0.11
N SER A 343 -20.05 -26.11 -0.39
CA SER A 343 -20.17 -27.10 0.68
C SER A 343 -18.96 -26.97 1.61
N ASN A 344 -19.13 -27.26 2.90
CA ASN A 344 -18.04 -27.19 3.87
C ASN A 344 -16.83 -28.03 3.41
N GLU A 345 -17.06 -29.15 2.73
CA GLU A 345 -16.02 -30.00 2.15
C GLU A 345 -15.25 -29.27 1.04
N THR A 346 -15.96 -28.60 0.13
CA THR A 346 -15.34 -27.87 -0.99
C THR A 346 -14.54 -26.68 -0.47
N LEU A 347 -15.09 -25.91 0.47
CA LEU A 347 -14.40 -24.80 1.10
C LEU A 347 -13.12 -25.28 1.81
N ASN A 348 -13.20 -26.41 2.52
CA ASN A 348 -12.03 -27.00 3.18
C ASN A 348 -10.95 -27.43 2.19
N ALA A 349 -11.32 -28.03 1.05
CA ALA A 349 -10.37 -28.41 0.01
C ALA A 349 -9.69 -27.17 -0.61
N GLU A 350 -10.44 -26.11 -0.91
CA GLU A 350 -9.89 -24.86 -1.44
C GLU A 350 -9.00 -24.15 -0.42
N MET A 351 -9.34 -24.16 0.88
CA MET A 351 -8.46 -23.65 1.94
C MET A 351 -7.12 -24.43 2.00
N GLN A 352 -7.15 -25.76 1.86
CA GLN A 352 -5.93 -26.58 1.87
C GLN A 352 -5.05 -26.28 0.66
N LYS A 353 -5.66 -26.13 -0.52
CA LYS A 353 -4.98 -25.73 -1.74
C LYS A 353 -4.34 -24.35 -1.58
N LEU A 354 -5.09 -23.37 -1.07
CA LEU A 354 -4.59 -22.02 -0.83
C LEU A 354 -3.44 -22.01 0.19
N GLU A 355 -3.54 -22.77 1.28
CA GLU A 355 -2.45 -22.95 2.25
C GLU A 355 -1.18 -23.48 1.60
N SER A 356 -1.27 -24.48 0.71
CA SER A 356 -0.11 -25.01 0.00
C SER A 356 0.54 -23.95 -0.89
N GLN A 357 -0.27 -23.19 -1.62
CA GLN A 357 0.19 -22.11 -2.49
C GLN A 357 0.84 -20.98 -1.70
N VAL A 358 0.22 -20.53 -0.60
CA VAL A 358 0.74 -19.49 0.30
C VAL A 358 2.09 -19.91 0.88
N ARG A 359 2.23 -21.16 1.33
CA ARG A 359 3.51 -21.68 1.81
C ARG A 359 4.59 -21.70 0.73
N ALA A 360 4.24 -22.09 -0.50
CA ALA A 360 5.19 -22.12 -1.61
C ALA A 360 5.69 -20.71 -1.98
N TRP A 361 4.80 -19.72 -1.97
CA TRP A 361 5.11 -18.31 -2.28
C TRP A 361 5.72 -17.53 -1.10
N SER A 362 5.64 -18.06 0.12
CA SER A 362 6.07 -17.38 1.34
C SER A 362 7.55 -16.93 1.37
N PRO A 363 8.54 -17.72 0.89
CA PRO A 363 9.92 -17.26 0.81
C PRO A 363 10.13 -16.05 -0.11
N ALA A 364 9.29 -15.87 -1.14
CA ALA A 364 9.40 -14.74 -2.06
C ALA A 364 9.16 -13.39 -1.38
N SER A 365 8.31 -13.33 -0.34
CA SER A 365 8.09 -12.11 0.43
C SER A 365 9.36 -11.69 1.19
N HIS A 366 10.06 -12.65 1.82
CA HIS A 366 11.35 -12.36 2.45
C HIS A 366 12.40 -11.90 1.44
N ALA A 367 12.49 -12.57 0.29
CA ALA A 367 13.44 -12.19 -0.76
C ALA A 367 13.21 -10.76 -1.26
N MET A 368 11.95 -10.40 -1.54
CA MET A 368 11.58 -9.04 -1.94
C MET A 368 12.01 -8.03 -0.87
N TRP A 369 11.67 -8.23 0.40
CA TRP A 369 11.96 -7.23 1.42
C TRP A 369 13.41 -7.20 1.92
N ALA A 370 14.17 -8.29 1.79
CA ALA A 370 15.61 -8.32 2.10
C ALA A 370 16.40 -7.36 1.21
N ASP A 371 16.11 -7.36 -0.10
CA ASP A 371 16.70 -6.40 -1.05
C ASP A 371 16.14 -4.99 -0.86
N GLY A 372 14.85 -4.87 -0.51
CA GLY A 372 14.22 -3.58 -0.20
C GLY A 372 14.84 -2.87 1.00
N ALA A 373 15.26 -3.61 2.03
CA ALA A 373 15.96 -3.07 3.19
C ALA A 373 17.41 -2.65 2.87
N SER A 374 18.07 -3.38 1.97
CA SER A 374 19.44 -3.09 1.51
C SER A 374 19.51 -1.92 0.52
N SER A 375 18.40 -1.65 -0.19
CA SER A 375 18.28 -0.58 -1.20
C SER A 375 17.64 0.72 -0.68
N LYS A 376 16.96 0.69 0.49
CA LYS A 376 16.30 1.88 1.07
C LYS A 376 16.80 2.18 2.50
N PRO A 377 17.54 3.30 2.74
CA PRO A 377 17.71 3.83 4.10
C PRO A 377 16.38 4.31 4.75
N ALA A 378 15.27 4.33 4.01
CA ALA A 378 13.97 4.85 4.44
C ALA A 378 13.16 3.93 5.38
N ARG A 379 13.41 2.61 5.45
CA ARG A 379 12.76 1.75 6.48
C ARG A 379 13.30 2.05 7.89
N LEU A 380 14.56 2.46 8.00
CA LEU A 380 15.16 2.93 9.25
C LEU A 380 14.64 4.31 9.68
N SER A 381 14.17 5.16 8.76
CA SER A 381 13.62 6.47 9.10
C SER A 381 12.17 6.42 9.60
N ARG A 382 11.36 5.44 9.19
CA ARG A 382 10.04 5.16 9.81
C ARG A 382 10.18 4.69 11.27
N ALA A 383 11.30 4.05 11.64
CA ALA A 383 11.63 3.72 13.04
C ALA A 383 12.17 4.93 13.83
N ARG A 384 12.86 5.88 13.17
CA ARG A 384 13.39 7.11 13.80
C ARG A 384 12.30 8.05 14.34
N THR A 385 11.10 8.04 13.75
CA THR A 385 9.99 8.85 14.25
C THR A 385 9.36 8.32 15.54
N ALA A 386 9.72 7.10 15.97
CA ALA A 386 9.18 6.48 17.19
C ALA A 386 10.12 6.59 18.41
N ASN A 387 11.45 6.66 18.26
CA ASN A 387 12.36 6.87 19.39
C ASN A 387 13.79 7.28 18.97
N PRO A 388 14.32 8.45 19.38
CA PRO A 388 15.61 8.97 18.91
C PRO A 388 16.90 8.36 19.53
N SER A 389 16.82 7.31 20.37
CA SER A 389 17.96 6.87 21.20
C SER A 389 18.68 5.56 20.81
N LEU A 390 18.42 4.93 19.65
CA LEU A 390 18.87 3.55 19.39
C LEU A 390 19.85 3.36 18.20
N THR A 391 20.86 4.23 18.06
CA THR A 391 21.85 4.15 16.98
C THR A 391 23.00 3.15 17.18
N THR A 392 23.11 2.46 18.32
CA THR A 392 24.34 1.68 18.62
C THR A 392 24.17 0.16 18.75
N SER A 393 22.94 -0.39 18.69
CA SER A 393 22.71 -1.82 18.99
C SER A 393 22.52 -2.73 17.77
N ALA A 394 22.32 -2.19 16.56
CA ALA A 394 21.90 -2.95 15.37
C ALA A 394 22.99 -3.81 14.70
N MET A 395 24.22 -3.83 15.20
CA MET A 395 25.35 -4.56 14.60
C MET A 395 25.74 -5.88 15.31
N ARG A 396 25.01 -6.31 16.35
CA ARG A 396 25.41 -7.48 17.16
C ARG A 396 24.54 -8.75 17.05
N SER A 397 23.42 -8.74 16.34
CA SER A 397 22.46 -9.87 16.37
C SER A 397 22.27 -10.60 15.03
N ALA A 398 23.24 -10.51 14.11
CA ALA A 398 23.29 -11.33 12.89
C ALA A 398 24.44 -12.34 12.97
N GLY A 399 24.40 -13.17 14.02
CA GLY A 399 25.29 -14.31 14.25
C GLY A 399 24.47 -15.57 14.47
#